data_AF-A0A519YFD4-F1
#
_entry.id   AF-A0A519YFD4-F1
#
_cell.length_a   1.000
_cell.length_b   1.000
_cell.length_c   1.000
_cell.angle_alpha   90.00
_cell.angle_beta   90.00
_cell.angle_gamma   90.00
#
_symmetry.space_group_name_H-M   'P 1'
#
loop_
_entity.id
_entity.type
_entity.pdbx_description
1 polymer ?
#
loop_
_entity_poly.entity_id
_entity_poly.type
_entity_poly.pdbx_seq_one_letter_code
_entity_poly.pdbx_strand_id
1 'polypeptide(L)'
;MASDKPRILHNNRDMVWSLVPLVLFCVLIAGIASQCTFSPGGPTSGPIPSFDIDAALKYDAKDLPFPVRQPATPEGWTPNSGSRSIVSGDSGGDSSTVGFITDAGRYIQLTQSNAGETVLVPFVAGGLRTATGTEDVAGHSWIVYGGEGVEPIWVSDFGDVRLLVTGSASPEAFEQLTTAAADAPVLAD
;
A
#
# COMPACT_ATOMS: atom_id res chain seq x y z
N MET A 1 -8.65 65.36 -14.89
CA MET A 1 -9.60 64.25 -14.86
C MET A 1 -9.07 63.19 -15.80
N ALA A 2 -8.49 62.10 -15.26
CA ALA A 2 -7.98 61.02 -16.09
C ALA A 2 -9.18 60.30 -16.71
N SER A 3 -9.22 60.22 -18.03
CA SER A 3 -10.25 59.46 -18.75
C SER A 3 -10.17 58.01 -18.30
N ASP A 4 -11.25 57.49 -17.72
CA ASP A 4 -11.36 56.07 -17.41
C ASP A 4 -11.23 55.27 -18.72
N LYS A 5 -10.28 54.33 -18.74
CA LYS A 5 -9.98 53.53 -19.92
C LYS A 5 -11.17 52.58 -20.15
N PRO A 6 -11.85 52.61 -21.31
CA PRO A 6 -13.04 51.80 -21.54
C PRO A 6 -12.72 50.32 -21.38
N ARG A 7 -13.59 49.58 -20.68
CA ARG A 7 -13.36 48.19 -20.22
C ARG A 7 -13.00 47.17 -21.33
N ILE A 8 -13.25 47.53 -22.59
CA ILE A 8 -12.85 46.79 -23.80
C ILE A 8 -11.32 46.78 -24.03
N LEU A 9 -10.57 47.68 -23.38
CA LEU A 9 -9.11 47.82 -23.48
C LEU A 9 -8.35 47.35 -22.22
N HIS A 10 -9.00 46.62 -21.31
CA HIS A 10 -8.29 45.74 -20.37
C HIS A 10 -7.69 44.59 -21.16
N ASN A 11 -6.63 44.93 -21.88
CA ASN A 11 -5.93 44.04 -22.77
C ASN A 11 -5.18 43.02 -21.91
N ASN A 12 -5.08 41.78 -22.38
CA ASN A 12 -4.19 40.74 -21.85
C ASN A 12 -2.81 41.26 -21.40
N ARG A 13 -2.29 42.29 -22.06
CA ARG A 13 -1.08 43.03 -21.67
C ARG A 13 -1.13 43.64 -20.25
N ASP A 14 -2.22 44.29 -19.86
CA ASP A 14 -2.34 44.90 -18.53
C ASP A 14 -2.45 43.81 -17.44
N MET A 15 -3.05 42.66 -17.76
CA MET A 15 -3.07 41.47 -16.90
C MET A 15 -1.68 40.83 -16.78
N VAL A 16 -0.89 40.76 -17.86
CA VAL A 16 0.50 40.27 -17.81
C VAL A 16 1.38 41.21 -16.98
N TRP A 17 1.20 42.53 -17.13
CA TRP A 17 1.96 43.51 -16.36
C TRP A 17 1.64 43.53 -14.86
N SER A 18 0.44 43.11 -14.45
CA SER A 18 0.14 42.91 -13.01
C SER A 18 0.60 41.55 -12.48
N LEU A 19 0.68 40.53 -13.33
CA LEU A 19 1.17 39.19 -12.97
C LEU A 19 2.69 39.13 -12.79
N VAL A 20 3.45 39.85 -13.63
CA VAL A 20 4.93 39.83 -13.58
C VAL A 20 5.50 40.23 -12.21
N PRO A 21 5.08 41.36 -11.57
CA PRO A 21 5.54 41.72 -10.23
C PRO A 21 5.17 40.69 -9.17
N LEU A 22 3.98 40.09 -9.27
CA LEU A 22 3.52 39.06 -8.35
C LEU A 22 4.38 37.80 -8.46
N VAL A 23 4.64 37.32 -9.69
CA VAL A 23 5.50 36.16 -9.93
C VAL A 23 6.93 36.42 -9.45
N LEU A 24 7.49 37.60 -9.72
CA LEU A 24 8.80 38.00 -9.23
C LEU A 24 8.87 37.97 -7.71
N PHE A 25 7.85 38.52 -7.04
CA PHE A 25 7.77 38.51 -5.58
C PHE A 25 7.66 37.07 -5.02
N CYS A 26 6.85 36.21 -5.63
CA CYS A 26 6.75 34.80 -5.27
C CYS A 26 8.10 34.07 -5.44
N VAL A 27 8.82 34.28 -6.55
CA VAL A 27 10.14 33.68 -6.79
C VAL A 27 11.15 34.17 -5.77
N LEU A 28 11.11 35.45 -5.41
CA LEU A 28 12.03 36.06 -4.44
C LEU A 28 11.81 35.47 -3.04
N ILE A 29 10.55 35.31 -2.61
CA ILE A 29 10.20 34.61 -1.36
C ILE A 29 10.64 33.15 -1.41
N ALA A 30 10.35 32.44 -2.50
CA ALA A 30 10.67 31.02 -2.63
C ALA A 30 12.19 30.76 -2.64
N GLY A 31 12.97 31.67 -3.25
CA GLY A 31 14.42 31.66 -3.25
C GLY A 31 15.01 31.91 -1.84
N ILE A 32 14.52 32.93 -1.11
CA ILE A 32 14.96 33.20 0.27
C ILE A 32 14.63 32.03 1.20
N ALA A 33 13.45 31.44 1.05
CA ALA A 33 13.03 30.32 1.88
C ALA A 33 13.84 29.04 1.63
N SER A 34 14.64 28.98 0.55
CA SER A 34 15.37 27.77 0.11
C SER A 34 14.46 26.54 -0.08
N GLN A 35 13.16 26.78 -0.30
CA GLN A 35 12.13 25.73 -0.41
C GLN A 35 11.94 25.23 -1.85
N CYS A 36 12.61 25.86 -2.83
CA CYS A 36 12.64 25.37 -4.20
C CYS A 36 13.83 24.42 -4.39
N THR A 37 13.60 23.13 -4.14
CA THR A 37 14.52 22.09 -4.63
C THR A 37 14.21 21.78 -6.08
N PHE A 38 15.18 21.99 -6.96
CA PHE A 38 15.09 21.58 -8.36
C PHE A 38 15.62 20.16 -8.47
N SER A 39 14.71 19.18 -8.54
CA SER A 39 15.01 17.78 -8.88
C SER A 39 14.67 17.55 -10.36
N PRO A 40 15.63 17.74 -11.29
CA PRO A 40 15.40 17.50 -12.72
C PRO A 40 15.28 16.01 -13.11
N GLY A 41 15.39 15.09 -12.15
CA GLY A 41 14.88 13.73 -12.27
C GLY A 41 13.55 13.65 -11.52
N GLY A 42 12.56 12.95 -12.09
CA GLY A 42 11.28 12.70 -11.42
C GLY A 42 11.45 12.06 -10.03
N PRO A 43 10.34 11.75 -9.33
CA PRO A 43 10.41 11.12 -8.02
C PRO A 43 11.35 9.91 -8.05
N THR A 44 12.39 9.96 -7.21
CA THR A 44 13.28 8.83 -6.98
C THR A 44 12.74 8.06 -5.79
N SER A 45 12.78 6.73 -5.85
CA SER A 45 12.40 5.92 -4.70
C SER A 45 13.35 6.22 -3.54
N GLY A 46 12.78 6.66 -2.42
CA GLY A 46 13.54 6.79 -1.18
C GLY A 46 14.11 5.44 -0.73
N PRO A 47 15.06 5.45 0.23
CA PRO A 47 15.61 4.20 0.76
C PRO A 47 14.47 3.35 1.36
N ILE A 48 14.42 2.09 0.95
CA ILE A 48 13.48 1.11 1.50
C ILE A 48 13.91 0.84 2.95
N PRO A 49 13.02 0.99 3.95
CA PRO A 49 13.34 0.60 5.32
C PRO A 49 13.74 -0.87 5.38
N SER A 50 14.82 -1.18 6.12
CA SER A 50 15.19 -2.57 6.40
C SER A 50 14.26 -3.13 7.47
N PHE A 51 13.63 -4.27 7.21
CA PHE A 51 12.77 -4.95 8.17
C PHE A 51 13.12 -6.43 8.28
N ASP A 52 13.28 -6.94 9.51
CA ASP A 52 13.56 -8.35 9.79
C ASP A 52 12.24 -9.10 9.98
N ILE A 53 11.70 -9.65 8.89
CA ILE A 53 10.45 -10.42 8.92
C ILE A 53 10.58 -11.71 9.72
N ASP A 54 11.76 -12.32 9.76
CA ASP A 54 11.95 -13.60 10.42
C ASP A 54 11.85 -13.42 11.94
N ALA A 55 12.50 -12.37 12.45
CA ALA A 55 12.39 -12.00 13.85
C ALA A 55 10.96 -11.57 14.20
N ALA A 56 10.29 -10.80 13.34
CA ALA A 56 8.92 -10.34 13.56
C ALA A 56 7.92 -11.51 13.60
N LEU A 57 7.93 -12.40 12.60
CA LEU A 57 6.99 -13.53 12.53
C LEU A 57 7.25 -14.56 13.65
N LYS A 58 8.50 -14.77 14.07
CA LYS A 58 8.82 -15.61 15.25
C LYS A 58 8.37 -14.98 16.56
N TYR A 59 8.36 -13.66 16.64
CA TYR A 59 7.80 -12.96 17.78
C TYR A 59 6.27 -13.06 17.79
N ASP A 60 5.64 -12.95 16.62
CA ASP A 60 4.20 -13.13 16.39
C ASP A 60 3.71 -14.53 16.72
N ALA A 61 4.43 -15.57 16.32
CA ALA A 61 4.08 -16.96 16.61
C ALA A 61 3.92 -17.25 18.10
N LYS A 62 4.62 -16.53 18.98
CA LYS A 62 4.59 -16.75 20.45
C LYS A 62 3.41 -16.09 21.14
N ASP A 63 2.92 -14.99 20.57
CA ASP A 63 1.93 -14.12 21.21
C ASP A 63 0.52 -14.28 20.61
N LEU A 64 0.44 -14.69 19.34
CA LEU A 64 -0.82 -14.73 18.60
C LEU A 64 -1.55 -16.05 18.77
N PRO A 65 -2.90 -16.04 18.79
CA PRO A 65 -3.71 -17.23 19.07
C PRO A 65 -3.92 -18.13 17.84
N PHE A 66 -3.06 -18.04 16.82
CA PHE A 66 -3.15 -18.80 15.58
C PHE A 66 -1.76 -19.15 15.05
N PRO A 67 -1.62 -20.25 14.29
CA PRO A 67 -0.33 -20.71 13.77
C PRO A 67 0.21 -19.76 12.72
N VAL A 68 1.18 -18.92 13.11
CA VAL A 68 1.86 -17.99 12.20
C VAL A 68 2.76 -18.76 11.25
N ARG A 69 2.60 -18.52 9.95
CA ARG A 69 3.42 -19.09 8.88
C ARG A 69 4.58 -18.17 8.55
N GLN A 70 5.72 -18.75 8.16
CA GLN A 70 6.91 -18.01 7.72
C GLN A 70 7.12 -18.16 6.20
N PRO A 71 6.52 -17.30 5.36
CA PRO A 71 6.74 -17.35 3.92
C PRO A 71 8.19 -17.04 3.57
N ALA A 72 8.72 -17.75 2.57
CA ALA A 72 9.98 -17.34 1.96
C ALA A 72 9.80 -15.97 1.29
N THR A 73 10.82 -15.10 1.38
CA THR A 73 10.83 -13.86 0.59
C THR A 73 11.17 -14.21 -0.86
N PRO A 74 10.34 -13.86 -1.85
CA PRO A 74 10.66 -14.09 -3.26
C PRO A 74 11.96 -13.41 -3.68
N GLU A 75 12.63 -13.96 -4.69
CA GLU A 75 13.90 -13.43 -5.16
C GLU A 75 13.77 -11.97 -5.64
N GLY A 76 14.74 -11.13 -5.25
CA GLY A 76 14.75 -9.72 -5.61
C GLY A 76 13.80 -8.83 -4.81
N TRP A 77 12.98 -9.40 -3.93
CA TRP A 77 12.07 -8.63 -3.08
C TRP A 77 12.76 -8.17 -1.80
N THR A 78 12.32 -7.03 -1.28
CA THR A 78 12.82 -6.45 -0.02
C THR A 78 11.69 -6.36 0.99
N PRO A 79 11.75 -7.09 2.12
CA PRO A 79 10.82 -6.87 3.21
C PRO A 79 11.01 -5.47 3.80
N ASN A 80 9.92 -4.73 3.99
CA ASN A 80 9.99 -3.30 4.32
C ASN A 80 9.18 -2.89 5.55
N SER A 81 8.24 -3.71 5.99
CA SER A 81 7.36 -3.38 7.11
C SER A 81 6.79 -4.62 7.78
N GLY A 82 6.33 -4.43 9.02
CA GLY A 82 5.44 -5.36 9.68
C GLY A 82 4.64 -4.67 10.78
N SER A 83 3.48 -5.22 11.08
CA SER A 83 2.57 -4.69 12.08
C SER A 83 1.66 -5.77 12.65
N ARG A 84 1.11 -5.49 13.83
CA ARG A 84 -0.03 -6.24 14.38
C ARG A 84 -1.24 -5.34 14.46
N SER A 85 -2.42 -5.93 14.43
CA SER A 85 -3.68 -5.22 14.63
C SER A 85 -4.75 -6.13 15.22
N ILE A 86 -5.80 -5.51 15.77
CA ILE A 86 -6.99 -6.19 16.23
C ILE A 86 -8.12 -5.82 15.26
N VAL A 87 -8.67 -6.84 14.60
CA VAL A 87 -9.85 -6.74 13.76
C VAL A 87 -11.09 -6.80 14.66
N SER A 88 -11.87 -5.74 14.68
CA SER A 88 -13.10 -5.66 15.47
C SER A 88 -14.28 -6.36 14.79
N GLY A 89 -15.25 -6.85 15.59
CA GLY A 89 -16.51 -7.43 15.12
C GLY A 89 -16.81 -8.79 15.76
N ASP A 90 -18.00 -9.34 15.48
CA ASP A 90 -18.44 -10.64 16.05
C ASP A 90 -17.53 -11.81 15.66
N SER A 91 -16.89 -11.73 14.48
CA SER A 91 -15.85 -12.64 14.01
C SER A 91 -14.47 -11.97 13.98
N GLY A 92 -14.24 -10.99 14.86
CA GLY A 92 -12.97 -10.30 15.01
C GLY A 92 -11.83 -11.21 15.50
N GLY A 93 -10.63 -10.67 15.53
CA GLY A 93 -9.43 -11.42 15.90
C GLY A 93 -8.16 -10.60 15.78
N ASP A 94 -7.02 -11.23 16.03
CA ASP A 94 -5.71 -10.62 15.86
C ASP A 94 -5.22 -10.80 14.43
N SER A 95 -4.35 -9.89 13.98
CA SER A 95 -3.69 -9.98 12.69
C SER A 95 -2.20 -9.67 12.78
N SER A 96 -1.39 -10.43 12.04
CA SER A 96 0.02 -10.15 11.75
C SER A 96 0.16 -9.79 10.28
N THR A 97 0.77 -8.66 9.98
CA THR A 97 1.00 -8.20 8.61
C THR A 97 2.49 -8.00 8.37
N VAL A 98 2.99 -8.49 7.24
CA VAL A 98 4.34 -8.22 6.73
C VAL A 98 4.26 -7.67 5.31
N GLY A 99 5.06 -6.64 5.04
CA GLY A 99 5.11 -5.95 3.76
C GLY A 99 6.41 -6.20 3.01
N PHE A 100 6.30 -6.17 1.67
CA PHE A 100 7.39 -6.36 0.74
C PHE A 100 7.35 -5.27 -0.35
N ILE A 101 8.53 -4.90 -0.81
CA ILE A 101 8.72 -4.19 -2.08
C ILE A 101 9.22 -5.22 -3.09
N THR A 102 8.48 -5.41 -4.18
CA THR A 102 8.87 -6.31 -5.27
C THR A 102 10.11 -5.79 -6.01
N ASP A 103 10.70 -6.63 -6.83
CA ASP A 103 11.77 -6.26 -7.78
C ASP A 103 11.38 -5.07 -8.69
N ALA A 104 10.12 -5.00 -9.10
CA ALA A 104 9.52 -3.90 -9.86
C ALA A 104 9.23 -2.64 -9.00
N GLY A 105 9.61 -2.64 -7.72
CA GLY A 105 9.41 -1.50 -6.82
C GLY A 105 7.96 -1.28 -6.38
N ARG A 106 7.12 -2.33 -6.42
CA ARG A 106 5.71 -2.25 -6.04
C ARG A 106 5.50 -2.81 -4.63
N TYR A 107 4.60 -2.20 -3.87
CA TYR A 107 4.25 -2.71 -2.54
C TYR A 107 3.24 -3.86 -2.64
N ILE A 108 3.48 -4.90 -1.85
CA ILE A 108 2.56 -6.01 -1.60
C ILE A 108 2.72 -6.48 -0.14
N GLN A 109 1.66 -6.94 0.49
CA GLN A 109 1.69 -7.41 1.87
C GLN A 109 0.93 -8.73 2.04
N LEU A 110 1.35 -9.50 3.05
CA LEU A 110 0.65 -10.66 3.56
C LEU A 110 0.14 -10.35 4.96
N THR A 111 -1.15 -10.56 5.18
CA THR A 111 -1.80 -10.54 6.50
C THR A 111 -2.24 -11.95 6.86
N GLN A 112 -1.92 -12.39 8.08
CA GLN A 112 -2.34 -13.63 8.69
C GLN A 112 -3.26 -13.31 9.87
N SER A 113 -4.41 -13.96 9.97
CA SER A 113 -5.39 -13.63 11.01
C SER A 113 -6.32 -14.78 11.35
N ASN A 114 -6.82 -14.82 12.59
CA ASN A 114 -7.95 -15.67 12.99
C ASN A 114 -9.31 -14.98 12.81
N ALA A 115 -9.35 -13.72 12.37
CA ALA A 115 -10.59 -12.99 12.11
C ALA A 115 -11.29 -13.52 10.85
N GLY A 116 -12.63 -13.56 10.89
CA GLY A 116 -13.50 -13.95 9.78
C GLY A 116 -13.33 -13.08 8.53
N GLU A 117 -13.48 -13.67 7.35
CA GLU A 117 -13.33 -12.98 6.06
C GLU A 117 -14.18 -11.71 5.96
N THR A 118 -15.43 -11.78 6.42
CA THR A 118 -16.42 -10.69 6.35
C THR A 118 -16.05 -9.46 7.17
N VAL A 119 -15.15 -9.59 8.16
CA VAL A 119 -14.62 -8.46 8.94
C VAL A 119 -13.18 -8.14 8.57
N LEU A 120 -12.38 -9.14 8.18
CA LEU A 120 -10.98 -8.97 7.80
C LEU A 120 -10.81 -8.19 6.50
N VAL A 121 -11.56 -8.54 5.45
CA VAL A 121 -11.49 -7.85 4.16
C VAL A 121 -11.80 -6.36 4.29
N PRO A 122 -12.93 -5.94 4.90
CA PRO A 122 -13.20 -4.50 5.03
C PRO A 122 -12.24 -3.79 5.98
N PHE A 123 -11.71 -4.48 6.99
CA PHE A 123 -10.66 -3.93 7.86
C PHE A 123 -9.41 -3.57 7.06
N VAL A 124 -8.89 -4.50 6.24
CA VAL A 124 -7.70 -4.25 5.41
C VAL A 124 -7.99 -3.27 4.27
N ALA A 125 -9.18 -3.35 3.67
CA ALA A 125 -9.58 -2.47 2.57
C ALA A 125 -9.92 -1.04 2.98
N GLY A 126 -10.09 -0.77 4.28
CA GLY A 126 -10.61 0.50 4.80
C GLY A 126 -12.10 0.75 4.48
N GLY A 127 -12.86 -0.30 4.20
CA GLY A 127 -14.27 -0.22 3.81
C GLY A 127 -14.78 -1.49 3.12
N LEU A 128 -16.09 -1.57 2.89
CA LEU A 128 -16.69 -2.75 2.25
C LEU A 128 -16.11 -3.01 0.86
N ARG A 129 -15.91 -4.29 0.53
CA ARG A 129 -15.50 -4.76 -0.78
C ARG A 129 -16.41 -5.88 -1.25
N THR A 130 -16.54 -5.99 -2.56
CA THR A 130 -17.30 -7.05 -3.23
C THR A 130 -16.33 -8.03 -3.86
N ALA A 131 -16.60 -9.32 -3.68
CA ALA A 131 -15.87 -10.37 -4.37
C ALA A 131 -16.14 -10.31 -5.88
N THR A 132 -15.08 -10.43 -6.67
CA THR A 132 -15.14 -10.39 -8.14
C THR A 132 -14.80 -11.72 -8.79
N GLY A 133 -14.21 -12.65 -8.05
CA GLY A 133 -13.85 -13.95 -8.58
C GLY A 133 -13.02 -14.77 -7.61
N THR A 134 -12.35 -15.78 -8.16
CA THR A 134 -11.52 -16.72 -7.43
C THR A 134 -10.30 -17.08 -8.28
N GLU A 135 -9.15 -17.24 -7.64
CA GLU A 135 -7.91 -17.72 -8.24
C GLU A 135 -7.45 -18.98 -7.50
N ASP A 136 -6.98 -20.00 -8.22
CA ASP A 136 -6.46 -21.23 -7.62
C ASP A 136 -4.93 -21.24 -7.68
N VAL A 137 -4.29 -21.11 -6.52
CA VAL A 137 -2.83 -21.03 -6.40
C VAL A 137 -2.34 -21.99 -5.32
N ALA A 138 -1.30 -22.77 -5.65
CA ALA A 138 -0.70 -23.77 -4.78
C ALA A 138 -1.71 -24.76 -4.15
N GLY A 139 -2.79 -25.07 -4.87
CA GLY A 139 -3.85 -25.98 -4.40
C GLY A 139 -4.84 -25.35 -3.41
N HIS A 140 -4.76 -24.03 -3.20
CA HIS A 140 -5.68 -23.26 -2.38
C HIS A 140 -6.52 -22.32 -3.24
N SER A 141 -7.80 -22.21 -2.89
CA SER A 141 -8.73 -21.30 -3.56
C SER A 141 -8.69 -19.93 -2.87
N TRP A 142 -8.39 -18.89 -3.63
CA TRP A 142 -8.27 -17.51 -3.17
C TRP A 142 -9.44 -16.68 -3.70
N ILE A 143 -10.27 -16.18 -2.80
CA ILE A 143 -11.35 -15.27 -3.17
C ILE A 143 -10.74 -13.90 -3.46
N VAL A 144 -11.03 -13.38 -4.66
CA VAL A 144 -10.54 -12.09 -5.11
C VAL A 144 -11.61 -11.03 -4.90
N TYR A 145 -11.23 -9.97 -4.20
CA TYR A 145 -12.01 -8.76 -3.98
C TYR A 145 -11.36 -7.60 -4.72
N GLY A 146 -12.14 -6.80 -5.45
CA GLY A 146 -11.59 -5.66 -6.18
C GLY A 146 -12.38 -5.34 -7.45
N GLY A 147 -11.65 -5.08 -8.53
CA GLY A 147 -12.19 -4.69 -9.82
C GLY A 147 -11.26 -3.71 -10.55
N GLU A 148 -11.66 -3.27 -11.73
CA GLU A 148 -10.89 -2.29 -12.50
C GLU A 148 -10.69 -1.00 -11.69
N GLY A 149 -9.42 -0.57 -11.54
CA GLY A 149 -9.06 0.64 -10.80
C GLY A 149 -9.15 0.51 -9.27
N VAL A 150 -9.40 -0.69 -8.74
CA VAL A 150 -9.49 -0.96 -7.30
C VAL A 150 -8.36 -1.91 -6.90
N GLU A 151 -7.66 -1.59 -5.80
CA GLU A 151 -6.58 -2.45 -5.29
C GLU A 151 -7.10 -3.86 -4.98
N PRO A 152 -6.53 -4.91 -5.58
CA PRO A 152 -7.01 -6.28 -5.40
C PRO A 152 -6.62 -6.82 -4.03
N ILE A 153 -7.55 -7.58 -3.43
CA ILE A 153 -7.35 -8.32 -2.19
C ILE A 153 -7.65 -9.78 -2.48
N TRP A 154 -6.70 -10.66 -2.18
CA TRP A 154 -6.85 -12.11 -2.31
C TRP A 154 -6.90 -12.70 -0.93
N VAL A 155 -7.95 -13.45 -0.60
CA VAL A 155 -8.11 -14.04 0.73
C VAL A 155 -8.38 -15.54 0.61
N SER A 156 -7.73 -16.32 1.45
CA SER A 156 -7.94 -17.77 1.51
C SER A 156 -7.93 -18.25 2.96
N ASP A 157 -8.80 -19.20 3.25
CA ASP A 157 -8.95 -19.80 4.56
C ASP A 157 -8.19 -21.13 4.62
N PHE A 158 -7.21 -21.22 5.51
CA PHE A 158 -6.42 -22.43 5.74
C PHE A 158 -6.97 -23.26 6.91
N GLY A 159 -8.11 -22.86 7.48
CA GLY A 159 -8.81 -23.53 8.57
C GLY A 159 -8.39 -23.05 9.95
N ASP A 160 -7.08 -22.98 10.21
CA ASP A 160 -6.49 -22.47 11.45
C ASP A 160 -6.06 -21.00 11.37
N VAL A 161 -5.76 -20.53 10.16
CA VAL A 161 -5.39 -19.16 9.85
C VAL A 161 -6.00 -18.73 8.53
N ARG A 162 -6.39 -17.46 8.42
CA ARG A 162 -6.78 -16.83 7.17
C ARG A 162 -5.62 -16.01 6.64
N LEU A 163 -5.29 -16.22 5.37
CA LEU A 163 -4.26 -15.48 4.66
C LEU A 163 -4.93 -14.45 3.75
N LEU A 164 -4.44 -13.22 3.78
CA LEU A 164 -4.90 -12.14 2.94
C LEU A 164 -3.70 -11.43 2.31
N VAL A 165 -3.69 -11.34 0.99
CA VAL A 165 -2.68 -10.62 0.21
C VAL A 165 -3.33 -9.40 -0.45
N THR A 166 -2.68 -8.25 -0.36
CA THR A 166 -3.11 -7.03 -1.07
C THR A 166 -1.90 -6.19 -1.42
N GLY A 167 -2.05 -5.32 -2.40
CA GLY A 167 -1.00 -4.41 -2.79
C GLY A 167 -1.21 -3.85 -4.18
N SER A 168 -0.21 -3.09 -4.59
CA SER A 168 -0.15 -2.40 -5.87
C SER A 168 0.72 -3.13 -6.90
N ALA A 169 1.18 -4.34 -6.57
CA ALA A 169 1.99 -5.22 -7.40
C ALA A 169 1.15 -5.91 -8.49
N SER A 170 1.83 -6.57 -9.43
CA SER A 170 1.19 -7.25 -10.55
C SER A 170 0.55 -8.58 -10.13
N PRO A 171 -0.37 -9.16 -10.93
CA PRO A 171 -0.95 -10.47 -10.65
C PRO A 171 0.10 -11.57 -10.43
N GLU A 172 1.21 -11.54 -11.18
CA GLU A 172 2.30 -12.52 -11.04
C GLU A 172 3.00 -12.40 -9.68
N ALA A 173 3.07 -11.20 -9.11
CA ALA A 173 3.57 -11.00 -7.75
C ALA A 173 2.58 -11.53 -6.70
N PHE A 174 1.28 -11.39 -6.93
CA PHE A 174 0.26 -12.01 -6.08
C PHE A 174 0.38 -13.53 -6.08
N GLU A 175 0.54 -14.15 -7.25
CA GLU A 175 0.76 -15.60 -7.37
C GLU A 175 2.04 -16.06 -6.64
N GLN A 176 3.14 -15.32 -6.77
CA GLN A 176 4.38 -15.62 -6.07
C GLN A 176 4.23 -15.57 -4.54
N LEU A 177 3.62 -14.49 -4.02
CA LEU A 177 3.46 -14.35 -2.57
C LEU A 177 2.45 -15.33 -2.00
N THR A 178 1.34 -15.60 -2.70
CA THR A 178 0.35 -16.59 -2.26
C THR A 178 0.90 -18.01 -2.31
N THR A 179 1.71 -18.36 -3.32
CA THR A 179 2.45 -19.62 -3.36
C THR A 179 3.41 -19.72 -2.18
N ALA A 180 4.25 -18.70 -1.96
CA ALA A 180 5.19 -18.68 -0.84
C ALA A 180 4.51 -18.78 0.52
N ALA A 181 3.32 -18.18 0.68
CA ALA A 181 2.54 -18.23 1.90
C ALA A 181 1.82 -19.58 2.11
N ALA A 182 1.38 -20.23 1.03
CA ALA A 182 0.79 -21.56 1.08
C ALA A 182 1.83 -22.63 1.46
N ASP A 183 3.01 -22.57 0.84
CA ASP A 183 4.12 -23.52 1.08
C ASP A 183 4.88 -23.22 2.39
N ALA A 184 4.59 -22.10 3.03
CA ALA A 184 5.27 -21.64 4.23
C ALA A 184 5.13 -22.65 5.40
N PRO A 185 6.23 -22.98 6.10
CA PRO A 185 6.14 -23.73 7.33
C PRO A 185 5.42 -22.89 8.40
N VAL A 186 4.63 -23.59 9.22
CA VAL A 186 4.11 -23.03 10.47
C VAL A 186 5.26 -22.95 11.47
N LEU A 187 5.43 -21.79 12.09
CA LEU A 187 6.38 -21.59 13.17
C LEU A 187 5.91 -22.35 14.40
N ALA A 188 6.82 -23.12 15.01
CA ALA A 188 6.52 -23.81 16.26
C ALA A 188 6.43 -22.80 17.43
N ASP A 189 5.50 -23.07 18.35
CA ASP A 189 5.31 -22.34 19.61
C ASP A 189 6.57 -22.33 20.49
#